data_AF-A0A535RJK1-F1
#
_entry.id   AF-A0A535RJK1-F1
#
_cell.length_a   1.000
_cell.length_b   1.000
_cell.length_c   1.000
_cell.angle_alpha   90.00
_cell.angle_beta   90.00
_cell.angle_gamma   90.00
#
_symmetry.space_group_name_H-M   'P 1'
#
loop_
_entity.id
_entity.type
_entity.pdbx_description
1 polymer ?
#
loop_
_entity_poly.entity_id
_entity_poly.type
_entity_poly.pdbx_seq_one_letter_code
_entity_poly.pdbx_strand_id
1 'polypeptide(L)'
;MLLTVMAAFNYALGPRMVRLADSALRGYIVNVSALSLALILPIAGGLALFGRPLIGLIFGSQYELAADVFLVMVCGQAIFAYCGVLQAIWGWGLSRPAIDSISSGTAMVVTLATGLVLIPHLGLIGAAWAYGAGATAQLAVLVSFTVSRIYVGAKPRLTAVRDLILELESAASA
;
A
#
# COMPACT_ATOMS: atom_id res chain seq x y z
N MET A 1 -7.85 9.21 -7.79
CA MET A 1 -9.00 8.35 -7.42
C MET A 1 -8.59 7.08 -6.65
N LEU A 2 -7.51 6.37 -7.00
CA LEU A 2 -7.03 5.24 -6.19
C LEU A 2 -6.44 5.68 -4.83
N LEU A 3 -5.72 6.81 -4.81
CA LEU A 3 -5.18 7.40 -3.57
C LEU A 3 -6.28 7.82 -2.57
N THR A 4 -7.45 8.24 -3.05
CA THR A 4 -8.58 8.61 -2.18
C THR A 4 -9.26 7.39 -1.56
N VAL A 5 -9.28 6.26 -2.26
CA VAL A 5 -9.73 4.97 -1.68
C VAL A 5 -8.77 4.52 -0.59
N MET A 6 -7.45 4.62 -0.82
CA MET A 6 -6.44 4.33 0.20
C MET A 6 -6.57 5.25 1.43
N ALA A 7 -6.74 6.55 1.22
CA ALA A 7 -6.94 7.50 2.30
C ALA A 7 -8.21 7.20 3.12
N ALA A 8 -9.33 6.88 2.44
CA ALA A 8 -10.57 6.51 3.12
C ALA A 8 -10.41 5.25 3.99
N PHE A 9 -9.67 4.25 3.50
CA PHE A 9 -9.33 3.07 4.32
C PHE A 9 -8.46 3.45 5.52
N ASN A 10 -7.43 4.28 5.35
CA ASN A 10 -6.56 4.71 6.45
C ASN A 10 -7.33 5.42 7.58
N TYR A 11 -8.24 6.32 7.22
CA TYR A 11 -9.04 7.08 8.20
C TYR A 11 -10.14 6.23 8.87
N ALA A 12 -10.73 5.26 8.16
CA ALA A 12 -11.81 4.44 8.70
C ALA A 12 -11.32 3.22 9.51
N LEU A 13 -10.17 2.63 9.14
CA LEU A 13 -9.65 1.41 9.77
C LEU A 13 -8.85 1.69 11.05
N GLY A 14 -8.15 2.83 11.12
CA GLY A 14 -7.31 3.23 12.25
C GLY A 14 -7.96 3.01 13.63
N PRO A 15 -9.13 3.63 13.93
CA PRO A 15 -9.75 3.51 15.26
C PRO A 15 -10.37 2.14 15.55
N ARG A 16 -10.68 1.32 14.53
CA ARG A 16 -11.27 -0.02 14.71
C ARG A 16 -10.22 -1.09 15.01
N MET A 17 -9.01 -0.97 14.46
CA MET A 17 -7.94 -1.95 14.67
C MET A 17 -7.38 -1.96 16.09
N VAL A 18 -7.30 -0.79 16.74
CA VAL A 18 -6.84 -0.65 18.14
C VAL A 18 -7.75 -1.40 19.13
N ARG A 19 -8.99 -1.71 18.75
CA ARG A 19 -9.99 -2.37 19.59
C ARG A 19 -10.10 -3.88 19.38
N LEU A 20 -9.39 -4.47 18.40
CA LEU A 20 -9.45 -5.91 18.16
C LEU A 20 -8.39 -6.67 18.98
N ALA A 21 -8.81 -7.76 19.61
CA ALA A 21 -7.90 -8.71 20.28
C ALA A 21 -7.05 -9.49 19.25
N ASP A 22 -5.82 -9.87 19.63
CA ASP A 22 -4.82 -10.55 18.79
C ASP A 22 -5.35 -11.80 18.06
N SER A 23 -6.34 -12.48 18.62
CA SER A 23 -6.97 -13.68 18.04
C SER A 23 -7.86 -13.39 16.82
N ALA A 24 -8.43 -12.19 16.72
CA ALA A 24 -9.29 -11.78 15.60
C ALA A 24 -8.50 -11.08 14.46
N LEU A 25 -7.24 -10.72 14.72
CA LEU A 25 -6.39 -9.97 13.79
C LEU A 25 -6.18 -10.70 12.46
N ARG A 26 -5.98 -12.02 12.49
CA ARG A 26 -5.74 -12.82 11.26
C ARG A 26 -6.96 -12.81 10.33
N GLY A 27 -8.16 -13.02 10.88
CA GLY A 27 -9.40 -12.98 10.09
C GLY A 27 -9.69 -11.57 9.56
N TYR A 28 -9.38 -10.55 10.35
CA TYR A 28 -9.52 -9.16 9.94
C TYR A 28 -8.56 -8.78 8.79
N ILE A 29 -7.28 -9.18 8.85
CA ILE A 29 -6.31 -8.93 7.78
C ILE A 29 -6.76 -9.58 6.47
N VAL A 30 -7.27 -10.82 6.51
CA VAL A 30 -7.77 -11.52 5.32
C VAL A 30 -9.01 -10.84 4.75
N ASN A 31 -9.99 -10.49 5.58
CA ASN A 31 -11.23 -9.85 5.14
C ASN A 31 -10.99 -8.44 4.58
N VAL A 32 -10.15 -7.63 5.24
CA VAL A 32 -9.78 -6.30 4.75
C VAL A 32 -8.99 -6.42 3.45
N SER A 33 -8.03 -7.35 3.36
CA SER A 33 -7.29 -7.59 2.13
C SER A 33 -8.19 -8.01 0.97
N ALA A 34 -9.13 -8.93 1.21
CA ALA A 34 -10.10 -9.39 0.22
C ALA A 34 -11.01 -8.25 -0.23
N LEU A 35 -11.53 -7.45 0.70
CA LEU A 35 -12.37 -6.29 0.41
C LEU A 35 -11.61 -5.24 -0.41
N SER A 36 -10.36 -4.93 -0.02
CA SER A 36 -9.52 -3.99 -0.74
C SER A 36 -9.20 -4.46 -2.16
N LEU A 37 -8.88 -5.75 -2.35
CA LEU A 37 -8.69 -6.32 -3.69
C LEU A 37 -9.98 -6.26 -4.51
N ALA A 38 -11.13 -6.58 -3.90
CA ALA A 38 -12.44 -6.50 -4.55
C ALA A 38 -12.82 -5.07 -4.98
N LEU A 39 -12.27 -4.04 -4.35
CA LEU A 39 -12.43 -2.64 -4.73
C LEU A 39 -11.39 -2.18 -5.77
N ILE A 40 -10.12 -2.56 -5.58
CA ILE A 40 -9.02 -2.12 -6.45
C ILE A 40 -9.13 -2.76 -7.84
N LEU A 41 -9.43 -4.06 -7.92
CA LEU A 41 -9.49 -4.79 -9.19
C LEU A 41 -10.52 -4.23 -10.18
N PRO A 42 -11.80 -3.98 -9.83
CA PRO A 42 -12.77 -3.45 -10.78
C PRO A 42 -12.44 -2.00 -11.18
N ILE A 43 -11.90 -1.19 -10.26
CA ILE A 43 -11.48 0.18 -10.58
C ILE A 43 -10.30 0.16 -11.56
N ALA A 44 -9.27 -0.67 -11.29
CA ALA A 44 -8.13 -0.84 -12.16
C ALA A 44 -8.53 -1.43 -13.52
N GLY A 45 -9.42 -2.43 -13.54
CA GLY A 45 -9.98 -3.02 -14.75
C GLY A 45 -10.78 -2.02 -15.57
N GLY A 46 -11.61 -1.21 -14.92
CA GLY A 46 -12.34 -0.12 -15.57
C GLY A 46 -11.40 0.92 -16.19
N LEU A 47 -10.37 1.35 -15.45
CA LEU A 47 -9.36 2.28 -15.98
C LEU A 47 -8.52 1.65 -17.10
N ALA A 48 -8.27 0.34 -17.08
CA ALA A 48 -7.56 -0.35 -18.14
C ALA A 48 -8.41 -0.48 -19.42
N LEU A 49 -9.71 -0.79 -19.28
CA LEU A 49 -10.64 -0.91 -20.41
C LEU A 49 -11.01 0.45 -21.02
N PHE A 50 -11.26 1.45 -20.17
CA PHE A 50 -11.71 2.77 -20.61
C PHE A 50 -10.59 3.80 -20.73
N GLY A 51 -9.35 3.49 -20.33
CA GLY A 51 -8.25 4.45 -20.29
C GLY A 51 -7.88 5.03 -21.65
N ARG A 52 -7.71 4.18 -22.67
CA ARG A 52 -7.46 4.60 -24.05
C ARG A 52 -8.55 5.52 -24.62
N PRO A 53 -9.84 5.16 -24.60
CA PRO A 53 -10.90 6.03 -25.10
C PRO A 53 -11.07 7.31 -24.27
N LEU A 54 -10.84 7.27 -22.94
CA LEU A 54 -10.83 8.47 -22.10
C LEU A 54 -9.75 9.47 -22.51
N ILE A 55 -8.53 8.98 -22.74
CA ILE A 55 -7.41 9.83 -23.14
C ILE A 55 -7.64 10.40 -24.53
N GLY A 56 -8.10 9.58 -25.47
CA GLY A 56 -8.46 10.05 -26.81
C GLY A 56 -9.60 11.08 -26.80
N LEU A 57 -10.60 10.92 -25.93
CA LEU A 57 -11.73 11.85 -25.82
C LEU A 57 -11.36 13.18 -25.17
N ILE A 58 -10.53 13.16 -24.12
CA ILE A 58 -10.17 14.37 -23.35
C ILE A 58 -9.02 15.13 -24.00
N PHE A 59 -7.98 14.42 -24.44
CA PHE A 59 -6.72 15.03 -24.91
C PHE A 59 -6.56 15.00 -26.43
N GLY A 60 -7.35 14.17 -27.13
CA GLY A 60 -7.28 13.98 -28.58
C GLY A 60 -6.32 12.86 -29.01
N SER A 61 -6.37 12.51 -30.30
CA SER A 61 -5.61 11.38 -30.89
C SER A 61 -4.09 11.56 -30.86
N GLN A 62 -3.60 12.80 -30.69
CA GLN A 62 -2.17 13.11 -30.59
C GLN A 62 -1.50 12.53 -29.32
N TYR A 63 -2.27 12.00 -28.36
CA TYR A 63 -1.78 11.43 -27.11
C TYR A 63 -1.93 9.91 -27.02
N GLU A 64 -2.07 9.19 -28.14
CA GLU A 64 -2.14 7.72 -28.13
C GLU A 64 -0.97 7.07 -27.38
N LEU A 65 0.25 7.61 -27.54
CA LEU A 65 1.43 7.10 -26.83
C LEU A 65 1.34 7.28 -25.30
N ALA A 66 0.64 8.32 -24.83
CA ALA A 66 0.38 8.52 -23.40
C ALA A 66 -0.65 7.52 -22.86
N ALA A 67 -1.54 7.00 -23.72
CA ALA A 67 -2.51 5.99 -23.32
C ALA A 67 -1.84 4.66 -22.97
N ASP A 68 -0.79 4.27 -23.68
CA ASP A 68 -0.04 3.05 -23.38
C ASP A 68 0.74 3.17 -22.06
N VAL A 69 1.35 4.34 -21.82
CA VAL A 69 2.00 4.68 -20.53
C VAL A 69 0.98 4.62 -19.39
N PHE A 70 -0.22 5.16 -19.61
CA PHE A 70 -1.29 5.17 -18.62
C PHE A 70 -1.69 3.76 -18.20
N LEU A 71 -1.81 2.82 -19.14
CA LEU A 71 -2.15 1.42 -18.83
C LEU A 71 -1.11 0.76 -17.92
N VAL A 72 0.18 0.92 -18.22
CA VAL A 72 1.27 0.40 -17.38
C VAL A 72 1.24 1.05 -15.99
N MET A 73 0.98 2.35 -15.93
CA MET A 73 0.89 3.09 -14.68
C MET A 73 -0.29 2.64 -13.82
N VAL A 74 -1.44 2.33 -14.42
CA VAL A 74 -2.62 1.81 -13.70
C VAL A 74 -2.30 0.50 -12.98
N CYS A 75 -1.56 -0.40 -13.62
CA CYS A 75 -1.11 -1.64 -12.99
C CYS A 75 -0.21 -1.37 -11.77
N GLY A 76 0.78 -0.48 -11.90
CA GLY A 76 1.64 -0.08 -10.78
C GLY A 76 0.85 0.58 -9.65
N GLN A 77 -0.12 1.43 -9.99
CA GLN A 77 -0.98 2.13 -9.03
C GLN A 77 -1.90 1.17 -8.27
N ALA A 78 -2.41 0.11 -8.93
CA ALA A 78 -3.21 -0.92 -8.26
C ALA A 78 -2.39 -1.65 -7.18
N ILE A 79 -1.14 -2.01 -7.50
CA ILE A 79 -0.21 -2.63 -6.54
C ILE A 79 0.07 -1.67 -5.38
N PHE A 80 0.40 -0.41 -5.69
CA PHE A 80 0.69 0.59 -4.67
C PHE A 80 -0.50 0.88 -3.75
N ALA A 81 -1.72 0.94 -4.29
CA ALA A 81 -2.94 1.10 -3.49
C ALA A 81 -3.11 -0.04 -2.49
N TYR A 82 -2.77 -1.27 -2.88
CA TYR A 82 -2.80 -2.43 -1.99
C TYR A 82 -1.68 -2.38 -0.93
N CYS A 83 -0.47 -1.92 -1.29
CA CYS A 83 0.60 -1.65 -0.31
C CYS A 83 0.13 -0.69 0.79
N GLY A 84 -0.58 0.36 0.42
CA GLY A 84 -1.13 1.33 1.35
C GLY A 84 -2.08 0.74 2.39
N VAL A 85 -2.92 -0.23 2.00
CA VAL A 85 -3.81 -0.94 2.92
C VAL A 85 -3.00 -1.76 3.93
N LEU A 86 -1.96 -2.47 3.47
CA LEU A 86 -1.08 -3.22 4.38
C LEU A 86 -0.35 -2.28 5.35
N GLN A 87 0.17 -1.15 4.85
CA GLN A 87 0.82 -0.15 5.70
C GLN A 87 -0.12 0.41 6.76
N ALA A 88 -1.40 0.64 6.44
CA ALA A 88 -2.41 1.07 7.40
C ALA A 88 -2.53 0.08 8.56
N ILE A 89 -2.60 -1.21 8.24
CA ILE A 89 -2.71 -2.30 9.21
C ILE A 89 -1.49 -2.33 10.14
N TRP A 90 -0.28 -2.25 9.60
CA TRP A 90 0.95 -2.37 10.38
C TRP A 90 1.36 -1.10 11.12
N GLY A 91 1.20 0.06 10.48
CA GLY A 91 1.59 1.35 11.02
C GLY A 91 0.66 1.82 12.14
N TRP A 92 -0.65 1.79 11.88
CA TRP A 92 -1.66 2.33 12.82
C TRP A 92 -2.20 1.27 13.77
N GLY A 93 -2.31 0.00 13.32
CA GLY A 93 -2.84 -1.08 14.14
C GLY A 93 -1.83 -1.65 15.14
N LEU A 94 -0.55 -1.79 14.75
CA LEU A 94 0.48 -2.51 15.52
C LEU A 94 1.68 -1.66 15.97
N SER A 95 1.64 -0.33 15.79
CA SER A 95 2.70 0.63 16.19
C SER A 95 4.12 0.26 15.71
N ARG A 96 4.25 -0.20 14.46
CA ARG A 96 5.55 -0.55 13.84
C ARG A 96 5.90 0.32 12.62
N PRO A 97 6.18 1.62 12.83
CA PRO A 97 6.51 2.54 11.73
C PRO A 97 7.80 2.13 10.98
N ALA A 98 8.72 1.42 11.63
CA ALA A 98 9.97 0.98 11.00
C ALA A 98 9.75 0.07 9.78
N ILE A 99 8.69 -0.76 9.79
CA ILE A 99 8.37 -1.65 8.65
C ILE A 99 7.96 -0.81 7.43
N ASP A 100 7.18 0.25 7.68
CA ASP A 100 6.75 1.17 6.64
C ASP A 100 7.97 1.87 6.02
N SER A 101 8.86 2.41 6.85
CA SER A 101 10.10 3.06 6.38
C SER A 101 11.00 2.12 5.56
N ILE A 102 11.18 0.87 5.99
CA ILE A 102 12.00 -0.11 5.25
C ILE A 102 11.34 -0.45 3.90
N SER A 103 10.02 -0.67 3.89
CA SER A 103 9.29 -0.99 2.66
C SER A 103 9.33 0.15 1.66
N SER A 104 9.09 1.39 2.13
CA SER A 104 9.12 2.60 1.31
C SER A 104 10.54 2.91 0.81
N GLY A 105 11.55 2.75 1.67
CA GLY A 105 12.95 2.90 1.29
C GLY A 105 13.36 1.90 0.19
N THR A 106 12.94 0.65 0.31
CA THR A 106 13.19 -0.38 -0.72
C THR A 106 12.50 -0.01 -2.03
N ALA A 107 11.23 0.42 -1.96
CA ALA A 107 10.48 0.88 -3.13
C ALA A 107 11.18 2.03 -3.86
N MET A 108 11.68 3.02 -3.11
CA MET A 108 12.41 4.16 -3.64
C MET A 108 13.68 3.73 -4.35
N VAL A 109 14.51 2.88 -3.71
CA VAL A 109 15.77 2.40 -4.30
C VAL A 109 15.50 1.63 -5.60
N VAL A 110 14.51 0.73 -5.60
CA VAL A 110 14.16 -0.05 -6.80
C VAL A 110 13.60 0.86 -7.90
N THR A 111 12.75 1.82 -7.55
CA THR A 111 12.20 2.79 -8.52
C THR A 111 13.31 3.61 -9.17
N LEU A 112 14.25 4.13 -8.37
CA LEU A 112 15.37 4.92 -8.87
C LEU A 112 16.32 4.09 -9.73
N ALA A 113 16.72 2.91 -9.26
CA ALA A 113 17.62 2.03 -10.01
C ALA A 113 17.00 1.61 -11.35
N THR A 114 15.73 1.17 -11.32
CA THR A 114 15.01 0.77 -12.53
C THR A 114 14.78 1.98 -13.44
N GLY A 115 14.49 3.16 -12.89
CA GLY A 115 14.30 4.39 -13.65
C GLY A 115 15.57 4.84 -14.37
N LEU A 116 16.71 4.82 -13.70
CA LEU A 116 18.00 5.18 -14.29
C LEU A 116 18.39 4.25 -15.45
N VAL A 117 17.94 2.99 -15.43
CA VAL A 117 18.20 2.03 -16.50
C VAL A 117 17.15 2.11 -17.61
N LEU A 118 15.85 2.18 -17.28
CA LEU A 118 14.78 2.08 -18.27
C LEU A 118 14.46 3.41 -18.97
N ILE A 119 14.60 4.55 -18.28
CA ILE A 119 14.24 5.86 -18.85
C ILE A 119 15.11 6.21 -20.08
N PRO A 120 16.43 5.98 -20.08
CA PRO A 120 17.26 6.27 -21.26
C PRO A 120 16.90 5.42 -22.49
N HIS A 121 16.35 4.22 -22.29
CA HIS A 121 16.05 3.28 -23.38
C HIS A 121 14.58 3.32 -23.84
N LEU A 122 13.64 3.54 -22.90
CA LEU A 122 12.19 3.41 -23.12
C LEU A 122 11.41 4.70 -22.82
N GLY A 123 12.10 5.78 -22.44
CA GLY A 123 11.49 7.07 -22.13
C GLY A 123 10.38 6.99 -21.08
N LEU A 124 9.22 7.57 -21.41
CA LEU A 124 8.04 7.62 -20.53
C LEU A 124 7.49 6.24 -20.15
N ILE A 125 7.51 5.27 -21.06
CA ILE A 125 7.08 3.89 -20.74
C ILE A 125 8.04 3.28 -19.73
N GLY A 126 9.34 3.53 -19.87
CA GLY A 126 10.35 3.11 -18.91
C GLY A 126 10.11 3.64 -17.51
N ALA A 127 9.68 4.90 -17.38
CA ALA A 127 9.31 5.50 -16.10
C ALA A 127 8.11 4.80 -15.44
N ALA A 128 7.08 4.44 -16.23
CA ALA A 128 5.91 3.72 -15.71
C ALA A 128 6.28 2.32 -15.20
N TRP A 129 7.16 1.61 -15.92
CA TRP A 129 7.69 0.31 -15.48
C TRP A 129 8.57 0.42 -14.23
N ALA A 130 9.39 1.46 -14.13
CA ALA A 130 10.20 1.71 -12.93
C ALA A 130 9.32 1.92 -11.69
N TYR A 131 8.23 2.69 -11.83
CA TYR A 131 7.24 2.85 -10.77
C TYR A 131 6.58 1.53 -10.39
N GLY A 132 6.15 0.74 -11.38
CA GLY A 132 5.57 -0.58 -11.16
C GLY A 132 6.52 -1.52 -10.40
N ALA A 133 7.78 -1.59 -10.81
CA ALA A 133 8.81 -2.40 -10.16
C ALA A 133 9.03 -1.98 -8.69
N GLY A 134 9.07 -0.67 -8.41
CA GLY A 134 9.13 -0.14 -7.06
C GLY A 134 7.94 -0.55 -6.19
N ALA A 135 6.72 -0.42 -6.72
CA ALA A 135 5.50 -0.83 -6.02
C ALA A 135 5.47 -2.35 -5.76
N THR A 136 5.92 -3.17 -6.71
CA THR A 136 6.05 -4.62 -6.53
C THR A 136 7.07 -4.98 -5.46
N ALA A 137 8.24 -4.32 -5.45
CA ALA A 137 9.25 -4.53 -4.42
C ALA A 137 8.72 -4.15 -3.03
N GLN A 138 8.01 -3.03 -2.92
CA GLN A 138 7.34 -2.62 -1.69
C GLN A 138 6.36 -3.68 -1.20
N LEU A 139 5.53 -4.20 -2.09
CA LEU A 139 4.57 -5.24 -1.77
C LEU A 139 5.27 -6.51 -1.29
N ALA A 140 6.33 -6.94 -1.97
CA ALA A 140 7.10 -8.12 -1.62
C ALA A 140 7.66 -8.01 -0.19
N VAL A 141 8.18 -6.84 0.19
CA VAL A 141 8.65 -6.59 1.56
C VAL A 141 7.49 -6.68 2.57
N LEU A 142 6.38 -5.99 2.30
CA LEU A 142 5.21 -5.98 3.20
C LEU A 142 4.60 -7.38 3.37
N VAL A 143 4.47 -8.14 2.29
CA VAL A 143 3.95 -9.52 2.32
C VAL A 143 4.93 -10.44 3.04
N SER A 144 6.23 -10.34 2.77
CA SER A 144 7.25 -11.16 3.46
C SER A 144 7.22 -10.93 4.96
N PHE A 145 7.09 -9.69 5.41
CA PHE A 145 6.90 -9.37 6.83
C PHE A 145 5.57 -9.89 7.36
N THR A 146 4.48 -9.73 6.61
CA THR A 146 3.14 -10.21 7.01
C THR A 146 3.14 -11.73 7.22
N VAL A 147 3.67 -12.48 6.27
CA VAL A 147 3.82 -13.94 6.34
C VAL A 147 4.74 -14.32 7.50
N SER A 148 5.93 -13.71 7.58
CA SER A 148 6.89 -14.01 8.66
C SER A 148 6.28 -13.80 10.04
N ARG A 149 5.47 -12.76 10.25
CA ARG A 149 4.87 -12.46 11.56
C ARG A 149 3.69 -13.36 11.90
N ILE A 150 2.89 -13.75 10.90
CA ILE A 150 1.79 -14.72 11.07
C ILE A 150 2.35 -16.11 11.40
N TYR A 151 3.46 -16.53 10.79
CA TYR A 151 4.05 -17.86 11.00
C TYR A 151 5.02 -17.93 12.18
N VAL A 152 5.76 -16.86 12.51
CA VAL A 152 6.75 -16.85 13.62
C VAL A 152 6.12 -16.45 14.96
N GLY A 153 4.77 -16.36 15.05
CA GLY A 153 4.07 -16.21 16.33
C GLY A 153 4.47 -14.96 17.10
N ALA A 154 4.68 -13.86 16.38
CA ALA A 154 5.40 -12.75 16.95
C ALA A 154 4.44 -11.81 17.70
N LYS A 155 4.31 -12.09 19.00
CA LYS A 155 3.53 -11.32 19.98
C LYS A 155 3.69 -9.81 19.74
N PRO A 156 2.59 -9.07 19.49
CA PRO A 156 2.65 -7.63 19.40
C PRO A 156 3.08 -7.05 20.75
N ARG A 157 4.01 -6.09 20.73
CA ARG A 157 4.41 -5.31 21.92
C ARG A 157 3.30 -4.28 22.24
N LEU A 158 2.08 -4.75 22.51
CA LEU A 158 1.02 -3.91 23.07
C LEU A 158 1.31 -3.56 24.55
N THR A 159 2.25 -4.27 25.18
CA THR A 159 2.67 -4.06 26.56
C THR A 159 3.24 -2.66 26.78
N ALA A 160 4.10 -2.14 25.90
CA ALA A 160 4.81 -0.88 26.15
C ALA A 160 3.89 0.35 26.24
N VAL A 161 2.83 0.41 25.43
CA VAL A 161 1.86 1.52 25.49
C VAL A 161 0.90 1.34 26.66
N ARG A 162 0.50 0.09 26.95
CA ARG A 162 -0.33 -0.21 28.11
C ARG A 162 0.38 0.12 29.42
N ASP A 163 1.66 -0.21 29.52
CA ASP A 163 2.48 0.04 30.70
C ASP A 163 2.69 1.54 30.92
N LEU A 164 2.88 2.32 29.84
CA LEU A 164 2.96 3.79 29.92
C LEU A 164 1.64 4.45 30.37
N ILE A 165 0.50 3.92 29.92
CA ILE A 165 -0.82 4.41 30.34
C ILE A 165 -1.07 4.09 31.82
N LEU A 166 -0.70 2.89 32.26
CA LEU A 166 -0.81 2.48 33.66
C LEU A 166 0.12 3.27 34.58
N GLU A 167 1.34 3.58 34.12
CA GLU A 167 2.26 4.48 34.84
C GLU A 167 1.70 5.91 34.96
N LEU A 168 1.05 6.42 33.91
CA LEU A 168 0.42 7.75 33.94
C LEU A 168 -0.82 7.80 34.84
N GLU A 169 -1.67 6.77 34.86
CA GLU A 169 -2.80 6.67 35.80
C GLU A 169 -2.32 6.51 37.26
N SER A 170 -1.24 5.75 37.47
CA SER A 170 -0.57 5.62 38.77
C SER A 170 0.02 6.95 39.25
N ALA A 171 0.58 7.76 38.36
CA ALA A 171 1.16 9.06 38.70
C ALA A 171 0.10 10.15 38.94
N ALA A 172 -1.08 10.02 38.34
CA ALA A 172 -2.19 10.95 38.52
C ALA A 172 -3.02 10.70 39.80
N SER A 173 -2.81 9.55 40.46
CA SER A 173 -3.52 9.14 41.68
C SER A 173 -2.69 9.25 42.97
N ALA A 174 -1.47 9.77 42.88
CA ALA A 174 -0.57 10.09 44.00
C ALA A 174 -0.50 11.61 44.22
#